data_AF-A0A0K1Q9X0-F1
#
_entry.id   AF-A0A0K1Q9X0-F1
#
_cell.length_a   1.000
_cell.length_b   1.000
_cell.length_c   1.000
_cell.angle_alpha   90.00
_cell.angle_beta   90.00
_cell.angle_gamma   90.00
#
_symmetry.space_group_name_H-M   'P 1'
#
loop_
_entity.id
_entity.type
_entity.pdbx_description
1 polymer ?
#
loop_
_entity_poly.entity_id
_entity_poly.type
_entity_poly.pdbx_seq_one_letter_code
_entity_poly.pdbx_strand_id
1 'polypeptide(L)'
;MSIDGLQADSSADRRIRRSSDPLVALHYQLSSTRARGEVDAIVLADPSGVVVAGAGSWPVCEELAAYAPLLADGAWASLSDAVSSRVELLRREVEVRAVSVAGQEVLLCARRQRREEERHGEGVSRDLEQAAAGVTRILSAAA
;
A
#
# COMPACT_ATOMS: atom_id res chain seq x y z
N MET A 1 48.02 -0.11 4.46
CA MET A 1 47.22 0.12 3.24
C MET A 1 45.84 -0.42 3.56
N SER A 2 44.97 0.44 4.07
CA SER A 2 43.69 0.06 4.69
C SER A 2 42.57 0.15 3.66
N ILE A 3 41.72 -0.87 3.61
CA ILE A 3 40.45 -0.85 2.90
C ILE A 3 39.33 -1.05 3.93
N ASP A 4 39.08 -0.01 4.72
CA ASP A 4 37.79 0.18 5.40
C ASP A 4 36.92 1.01 4.47
N GLY A 5 35.83 0.44 3.95
CA GLY A 5 34.95 1.20 3.08
C GLY A 5 33.96 0.39 2.27
N LEU A 6 33.04 -0.32 2.93
CA LEU A 6 31.71 -0.53 2.35
C LEU A 6 30.65 -0.84 3.42
N GLN A 7 30.37 0.13 4.27
CA GLN A 7 29.07 0.23 4.95
C GLN A 7 28.48 1.60 4.64
N ALA A 8 28.04 1.77 3.39
CA ALA A 8 27.24 2.92 2.98
C ALA A 8 25.82 2.80 3.56
N ASP A 9 25.69 3.28 4.80
CA ASP A 9 24.61 4.13 5.29
C ASP A 9 23.20 3.97 4.67
N SER A 10 22.47 2.93 5.09
CA SER A 10 21.01 2.85 4.89
C SER A 10 20.21 3.91 5.66
N SER A 11 20.86 4.67 6.55
CA SER A 11 20.24 5.75 7.33
C SER A 11 20.29 7.09 6.61
N ALA A 12 21.29 7.36 5.75
CA ALA A 12 21.36 8.58 4.93
C ALA A 12 20.27 8.58 3.85
N ASP A 13 20.06 7.46 3.16
CA ASP A 13 19.08 7.39 2.07
C ASP A 13 17.63 7.52 2.58
N ARG A 14 17.35 6.98 3.78
CA ARG A 14 16.08 7.20 4.51
C ARG A 14 15.84 8.65 4.93
N ARG A 15 16.88 9.49 5.02
CA ARG A 15 16.76 10.91 5.38
C ARG A 15 16.60 11.83 4.16
N ILE A 16 16.94 11.37 2.96
CA ILE A 16 16.94 12.18 1.73
C ILE A 16 15.54 12.38 1.15
N ARG A 17 14.58 11.47 1.39
CA ARG A 17 13.21 11.57 0.86
C ARG A 17 12.18 11.94 1.93
N ARG A 18 12.34 13.12 2.53
CA ARG A 18 11.34 13.71 3.43
C ARG A 18 10.74 14.94 2.77
N SER A 19 9.41 15.01 2.72
CA SER A 19 8.67 16.18 2.25
C SER A 19 7.72 16.65 3.34
N SER A 20 7.52 17.96 3.44
CA SER A 20 6.45 18.55 4.26
C SER A 20 5.09 18.52 3.56
N ASP A 21 5.06 18.28 2.25
CA ASP A 21 3.84 18.01 1.50
C ASP A 21 3.35 16.58 1.82
N PRO A 22 2.15 16.42 2.41
CA PRO A 22 1.61 15.12 2.80
C PRO A 22 1.47 14.14 1.63
N LEU A 23 1.09 14.60 0.43
CA LEU A 23 0.90 13.71 -0.72
C LEU A 23 2.24 13.16 -1.22
N VAL A 24 3.27 14.01 -1.25
CA VAL A 24 4.63 13.59 -1.60
C VAL A 24 5.18 12.64 -0.54
N ALA A 25 4.97 12.93 0.75
CA ALA A 25 5.39 12.08 1.85
C ALA A 25 4.71 10.70 1.80
N LEU A 26 3.41 10.65 1.50
CA LEU A 26 2.67 9.40 1.30
C LEU A 26 3.24 8.62 0.13
N HIS A 27 3.47 9.25 -1.03
CA HIS A 27 4.04 8.57 -2.19
C HIS A 27 5.42 7.96 -1.89
N TYR A 28 6.30 8.68 -1.18
CA TYR A 28 7.59 8.14 -0.76
C TYR A 28 7.45 6.98 0.23
N GLN A 29 6.56 7.09 1.21
CA GLN A 29 6.30 6.01 2.15
C GLN A 29 5.80 4.75 1.44
N LEU A 30 4.80 4.89 0.58
CA LEU A 30 4.24 3.79 -0.19
C LEU A 30 5.27 3.17 -1.14
N SER A 31 6.09 3.99 -1.81
CA SER A 31 7.15 3.51 -2.69
C SER A 31 8.23 2.75 -1.94
N SER A 32 8.61 3.21 -0.74
CA SER A 32 9.55 2.49 0.12
C SER A 32 8.98 1.16 0.61
N THR A 33 7.71 1.12 1.00
CA THR A 33 7.04 -0.15 1.37
C THR A 33 6.97 -1.09 0.19
N ARG A 34 6.57 -0.62 -0.98
CA ARG A 34 6.49 -1.43 -2.21
C ARG A 34 7.83 -2.10 -2.53
N ALA A 35 8.91 -1.31 -2.50
CA ALA A 35 10.24 -1.81 -2.79
C ALA A 35 10.74 -2.82 -1.74
N ARG A 36 10.44 -2.59 -0.46
CA ARG A 36 10.87 -3.46 0.66
C ARG A 36 10.09 -4.76 0.74
N GLY A 37 8.77 -4.70 0.58
CA GLY A 37 7.88 -5.85 0.66
C GLY A 37 7.69 -6.57 -0.67
N GLU A 38 8.44 -6.16 -1.69
CA GLU A 38 8.42 -6.73 -3.04
C GLU A 38 6.99 -6.92 -3.60
N VAL A 39 6.10 -5.97 -3.30
CA VAL A 39 4.72 -5.98 -3.82
C VAL A 39 4.65 -5.28 -5.18
N ASP A 40 3.67 -5.67 -6.00
CA ASP A 40 3.52 -5.14 -7.35
C ASP A 40 3.00 -3.70 -7.33
N ALA A 41 2.04 -3.43 -6.43
CA ALA A 41 1.53 -2.10 -6.15
C ALA A 41 1.03 -2.00 -4.71
N ILE A 42 1.05 -0.78 -4.18
CA ILE A 42 0.41 -0.41 -2.92
C ILE A 42 -0.29 0.94 -3.11
N VAL A 43 -1.53 1.04 -2.65
CA VAL A 43 -2.39 2.22 -2.84
C VAL A 43 -3.08 2.56 -1.52
N LEU A 44 -3.17 3.86 -1.26
CA LEU A 44 -4.06 4.43 -0.27
C LEU A 44 -5.26 5.00 -1.02
N ALA A 45 -6.45 4.52 -0.70
CA ALA A 45 -7.71 4.97 -1.26
C ALA A 45 -8.62 5.54 -0.18
N ASP A 46 -9.55 6.41 -0.56
CA ASP A 46 -10.67 6.78 0.30
C ASP A 46 -11.76 5.68 0.29
N PRO A 47 -12.78 5.76 1.16
CA PRO A 47 -13.86 4.77 1.20
C PRO A 47 -14.74 4.73 -0.07
N SER A 48 -14.63 5.74 -0.95
CA SER A 48 -15.33 5.75 -2.24
C SER A 48 -14.55 5.04 -3.36
N GLY A 49 -13.32 4.59 -3.06
CA GLY A 49 -12.44 3.91 -4.01
C GLY A 49 -11.61 4.86 -4.87
N VAL A 50 -11.42 6.11 -4.44
CA VAL A 50 -10.57 7.09 -5.14
C VAL A 50 -9.14 7.02 -4.60
N VAL A 51 -8.16 7.03 -5.52
CA VAL A 51 -6.74 7.04 -5.17
C VAL A 51 -6.38 8.34 -4.45
N VAL A 52 -5.90 8.24 -3.21
CA VAL A 52 -5.29 9.33 -2.45
C VAL A 52 -3.79 9.41 -2.75
N ALA A 53 -3.11 8.25 -2.72
CA ALA A 53 -1.70 8.11 -3.07
C ALA A 53 -1.41 6.66 -3.49
N GLY A 54 -0.44 6.45 -4.38
CA GLY A 54 -0.09 5.11 -4.84
C GLY A 54 1.37 4.97 -5.23
N ALA A 55 1.85 3.74 -5.18
CA ALA A 55 3.14 3.31 -5.74
C ALA A 55 2.93 2.01 -6.54
N GLY A 56 3.33 2.02 -7.81
CA GLY A 56 3.00 0.99 -8.79
C GLY A 56 2.69 1.64 -10.13
N SER A 57 2.24 0.86 -11.11
CA SER A 57 1.72 1.45 -12.35
C SER A 57 0.34 2.07 -12.09
N TRP A 58 0.07 3.19 -12.75
CA TRP A 58 -1.18 3.93 -12.57
C TRP A 58 -2.45 3.08 -12.76
N PRO A 59 -2.59 2.27 -13.83
CA PRO A 59 -3.80 1.46 -14.02
C PRO A 59 -4.03 0.44 -12.91
N VAL A 60 -2.95 -0.04 -12.29
CA VAL A 60 -3.04 -0.99 -11.18
C VAL A 60 -3.50 -0.27 -9.92
N CYS A 61 -2.94 0.90 -9.63
CA CYS A 61 -3.38 1.69 -8.48
C CYS A 61 -4.86 2.07 -8.58
N GLU A 62 -5.33 2.47 -9.78
CA GLU A 62 -6.75 2.77 -10.01
C GLU A 62 -7.64 1.56 -9.82
N GLU A 63 -7.27 0.40 -10.39
CA GLU A 63 -8.02 -0.84 -10.20
C GLU A 63 -8.11 -1.22 -8.72
N LEU A 64 -6.98 -1.21 -8.00
CA LEU A 64 -6.95 -1.56 -6.59
C LEU A 64 -7.81 -0.61 -5.75
N ALA A 65 -7.74 0.71 -6.00
CA ALA A 65 -8.57 1.67 -5.28
C ALA A 65 -10.06 1.46 -5.56
N ALA A 66 -10.45 1.28 -6.83
CA ALA A 66 -11.86 1.10 -7.21
C ALA A 66 -12.49 -0.15 -6.56
N TYR A 67 -11.71 -1.22 -6.39
CA TYR A 67 -12.17 -2.46 -5.75
C TYR A 67 -11.96 -2.50 -4.23
N ALA A 68 -11.19 -1.57 -3.66
CA ALA A 68 -10.85 -1.56 -2.24
C ALA A 68 -12.08 -1.60 -1.31
N PRO A 69 -13.14 -0.79 -1.52
CA PRO A 69 -14.30 -0.80 -0.63
C PRO A 69 -15.02 -2.14 -0.64
N LEU A 70 -15.17 -2.74 -1.84
CA LEU A 70 -15.81 -4.06 -1.97
C LEU A 70 -15.02 -5.15 -1.24
N LEU A 71 -13.69 -5.12 -1.36
CA LEU A 71 -12.80 -6.06 -0.69
C LEU A 71 -12.79 -5.88 0.84
N ALA A 72 -12.91 -4.64 1.33
CA ALA A 72 -12.98 -4.34 2.76
C ALA A 72 -14.31 -4.80 3.39
N ASP A 73 -15.44 -4.51 2.73
CA ASP A 73 -16.77 -4.73 3.29
C ASP A 73 -17.29 -6.17 3.12
N GLY A 74 -16.69 -6.98 2.25
CA GLY A 74 -17.21 -8.32 1.95
C GLY A 74 -18.45 -8.31 1.05
N ALA A 75 -18.88 -7.13 0.57
CA ALA A 75 -20.22 -6.89 0.03
C ALA A 75 -20.27 -6.89 -1.51
N TRP A 76 -19.72 -7.92 -2.17
CA TRP A 76 -19.79 -8.06 -3.65
C TRP A 76 -20.77 -9.11 -4.14
N ALA A 77 -21.29 -10.00 -3.28
CA ALA A 77 -22.10 -11.14 -3.70
C ALA A 77 -23.42 -10.77 -4.40
N SER A 78 -23.93 -9.55 -4.18
CA SER A 78 -25.15 -9.02 -4.81
C SER A 78 -24.90 -8.21 -6.08
N LEU A 79 -23.64 -8.03 -6.49
CA LEU A 79 -23.26 -7.32 -7.71
C LEU A 79 -23.37 -8.23 -8.94
N SER A 80 -23.27 -7.63 -10.13
CA SER A 80 -23.25 -8.39 -11.38
C SER A 80 -22.13 -9.45 -11.40
N ASP A 81 -22.38 -10.59 -12.05
CA ASP A 81 -21.44 -11.71 -12.13
C ASP A 81 -20.03 -11.31 -12.57
N ALA A 82 -19.91 -10.35 -13.50
CA ALA A 82 -18.63 -9.85 -13.98
C ALA A 82 -17.81 -9.16 -12.87
N VAL A 83 -18.47 -8.33 -12.05
CA VAL A 83 -17.85 -7.63 -10.92
C VAL A 83 -17.51 -8.62 -9.82
N SER A 84 -18.45 -9.49 -9.45
CA SER A 84 -18.26 -10.53 -8.42
C SER A 84 -17.10 -11.45 -8.76
N SER A 85 -17.02 -11.93 -10.01
CA SER A 85 -15.91 -12.77 -10.49
C SER A 85 -14.57 -12.05 -10.45
N ARG A 86 -14.55 -10.74 -10.74
CA ARG A 86 -13.32 -9.95 -10.65
C ARG A 86 -12.86 -9.78 -9.20
N VAL A 87 -13.77 -9.49 -8.28
CA VAL A 87 -13.46 -9.38 -6.84
C VAL A 87 -12.94 -10.72 -6.31
N GLU A 88 -13.53 -11.83 -6.73
CA GLU A 88 -13.11 -13.19 -6.37
C GLU A 88 -11.67 -13.54 -6.80
N LEU A 89 -11.22 -13.00 -7.93
CA LEU A 89 -9.84 -13.11 -8.38
C LEU A 89 -8.93 -12.18 -7.56
N LEU A 90 -9.31 -10.92 -7.42
CA LEU A 90 -8.51 -9.90 -6.74
C LEU A 90 -8.27 -10.26 -5.26
N ARG A 91 -9.27 -10.78 -4.54
CA ARG A 91 -9.14 -11.11 -3.11
C ARG A 91 -8.06 -12.16 -2.80
N ARG A 92 -7.57 -12.89 -3.81
CA ARG A 92 -6.48 -13.87 -3.67
C ARG A 92 -5.10 -13.21 -3.75
N GLU A 93 -5.02 -12.08 -4.45
CA GLU A 93 -3.78 -11.38 -4.76
C GLU A 93 -3.63 -10.07 -3.98
N VAL A 94 -4.73 -9.53 -3.46
CA VAL A 94 -4.83 -8.22 -2.85
C VAL A 94 -5.16 -8.35 -1.37
N GLU A 95 -4.38 -7.68 -0.53
CA GLU A 95 -4.69 -7.47 0.87
C GLU A 95 -5.19 -6.03 1.06
N VAL A 96 -6.31 -5.86 1.77
CA VAL A 96 -6.90 -4.55 2.08
C VAL A 96 -6.99 -4.39 3.58
N ARG A 97 -6.61 -3.20 4.08
CA ARG A 97 -6.76 -2.82 5.49
C ARG A 97 -7.41 -1.46 5.60
N ALA A 98 -8.48 -1.39 6.39
CA ALA A 98 -9.03 -0.13 6.84
C ALA A 98 -8.09 0.51 7.88
N VAL A 99 -7.85 1.81 7.75
CA VAL A 99 -7.03 2.62 8.65
C VAL A 99 -7.84 3.85 9.05
N SER A 100 -8.04 4.04 10.34
CA SER A 100 -8.69 5.25 10.85
C SER A 100 -7.65 6.35 11.13
N VAL A 101 -7.90 7.55 10.59
CA VAL A 101 -7.07 8.74 10.79
C VAL A 101 -7.99 9.92 11.10
N ALA A 102 -7.83 10.54 12.27
CA ALA A 102 -8.65 11.67 12.70
C ALA A 102 -10.18 11.44 12.56
N GLY A 103 -10.63 10.19 12.76
CA GLY A 103 -12.03 9.80 12.62
C GLY A 103 -12.52 9.61 11.18
N GLN A 104 -11.65 9.76 10.19
CA GLN A 104 -11.90 9.38 8.80
C GLN A 104 -11.29 8.01 8.51
N GLU A 105 -11.97 7.19 7.72
CA GLU A 105 -11.43 5.92 7.26
C GLU A 105 -10.72 6.10 5.91
N VAL A 106 -9.59 5.42 5.74
CA VAL A 106 -8.90 5.25 4.46
C VAL A 106 -8.54 3.78 4.30
N LEU A 107 -8.44 3.31 3.06
CA LEU A 107 -8.18 1.93 2.72
C LEU A 107 -6.77 1.79 2.17
N LEU A 108 -5.93 0.99 2.83
CA LEU A 108 -4.60 0.64 2.35
C LEU A 108 -4.66 -0.72 1.66
N CYS A 109 -4.33 -0.76 0.39
CA CYS A 109 -4.40 -1.98 -0.43
C CYS A 109 -3.04 -2.29 -1.03
N ALA A 110 -2.65 -3.56 -1.06
CA ALA A 110 -1.46 -4.01 -1.75
C ALA A 110 -1.69 -5.28 -2.54
N ARG A 111 -1.12 -5.33 -3.76
CA ARG A 111 -1.13 -6.51 -4.61
C ARG A 111 0.20 -7.23 -4.54
N ARG A 112 0.17 -8.52 -4.21
CA ARG A 112 1.34 -9.40 -4.15
C ARG A 112 1.95 -9.59 -5.54
N GLN A 113 3.26 -9.77 -5.62
CA GLN A 113 3.88 -10.22 -6.86
C GLN A 113 3.57 -11.71 -7.09
N ARG A 114 3.13 -12.06 -8.30
CA ARG A 114 2.81 -13.46 -8.69
C ARG A 114 4.00 -14.43 -8.63
N ARG A 115 5.24 -13.95 -8.44
CA ARG A 115 6.46 -14.78 -8.47
C ARG A 115 6.82 -15.42 -7.12
N GLU A 116 6.18 -15.00 -6.03
CA GLU A 116 6.51 -15.47 -4.67
C GLU A 116 5.34 -16.18 -3.97
N GLU A 117 4.58 -17.00 -4.70
CA GLU A 117 3.59 -17.90 -4.07
C GLU A 117 4.21 -18.87 -3.03
N GLU A 118 5.55 -19.01 -3.02
CA GLU A 118 6.30 -19.94 -2.16
C GLU A 118 6.96 -19.29 -0.91
N ARG A 119 6.97 -17.96 -0.77
CA ARG A 119 7.53 -17.28 0.42
C ARG A 119 6.42 -16.63 1.25
N HIS A 120 5.88 -17.42 2.18
CA HIS A 120 5.17 -17.04 3.41
C HIS A 120 4.45 -15.67 3.45
N GLY A 121 3.11 -15.69 3.42
CA GLY A 121 2.23 -14.51 3.52
C GLY A 121 2.35 -13.64 4.79
N GLU A 122 3.23 -13.97 5.74
CA GLU A 122 3.50 -13.16 6.94
C GLU A 122 4.29 -11.88 6.66
N GLY A 123 5.14 -11.86 5.62
CA GLY A 123 5.97 -10.69 5.27
C GLY A 123 5.15 -9.50 4.79
N VAL A 124 4.24 -9.75 3.84
CA VAL A 124 3.34 -8.73 3.27
C VAL A 124 2.45 -8.10 4.35
N SER A 125 1.93 -8.91 5.27
CA SER A 125 1.11 -8.44 6.40
C SER A 125 1.87 -7.45 7.28
N ARG A 126 3.13 -7.76 7.63
CA ARG A 126 3.99 -6.86 8.43
C ARG A 126 4.30 -5.56 7.69
N ASP A 127 4.55 -5.62 6.40
CA ASP A 127 4.84 -4.44 5.60
C ASP A 127 3.61 -3.54 5.44
N LEU A 128 2.41 -4.12 5.33
CA LEU A 128 1.16 -3.37 5.33
C LEU A 128 0.89 -2.69 6.66
N GLU A 129 1.14 -3.38 7.77
CA GLU A 129 1.02 -2.79 9.11
C GLU A 129 1.99 -1.61 9.30
N GLN A 130 3.24 -1.78 8.86
CA GLN A 130 4.22 -0.70 8.90
C GLN A 130 3.84 0.48 7.99
N ALA A 131 3.25 0.20 6.83
CA ALA A 131 2.75 1.23 5.94
C ALA A 131 1.55 1.97 6.54
N ALA A 132 0.59 1.25 7.15
CA ALA A 132 -0.54 1.85 7.85
C ALA A 132 -0.07 2.81 8.95
N ALA A 133 0.87 2.39 9.80
CA ALA A 133 1.45 3.27 10.82
C ALA A 133 2.15 4.51 10.21
N GLY A 134 2.74 4.36 9.02
CA GLY A 134 3.32 5.47 8.26
C GLY A 134 2.28 6.46 7.76
N VAL A 135 1.23 5.95 7.11
CA VAL A 135 0.09 6.72 6.61
C VAL A 135 -0.57 7.49 7.73
N THR A 136 -0.90 6.83 8.85
CA THR A 136 -1.50 7.48 10.03
C THR A 136 -0.64 8.63 10.51
N ARG A 137 0.69 8.45 10.62
CA ARG A 137 1.59 9.51 11.06
C ARG A 137 1.61 10.71 10.11
N ILE A 138 1.67 10.46 8.80
CA ILE A 138 1.74 11.52 7.78
C ILE A 138 0.44 12.31 7.75
N LEU A 139 -0.70 11.62 7.69
CA LEU A 139 -2.01 12.28 7.61
C LEU A 139 -2.40 12.97 8.92
N SER A 140 -2.07 12.40 10.09
CA SER A 140 -2.34 13.06 11.37
C SER A 140 -1.52 14.33 11.58
N ALA A 141 -0.36 14.45 10.94
CA ALA A 141 0.46 15.67 10.99
C ALA A 141 -0.02 16.76 10.02
N ALA A 142 -0.91 16.42 9.10
CA ALA A 142 -1.45 17.31 8.08
C ALA A 142 -2.86 17.84 8.41
N ALA A 143 -3.53 17.23 9.39
CA ALA A 143 -4.85 17.61 9.91
C ALA A 143 -4.73 18.68 11.00
#